data_AF-A0A816Y5P7-F1
#
_entry.id   AF-A0A816Y5P7-F1
#
_cell.length_a   1.000
_cell.length_b   1.000
_cell.length_c   1.000
_cell.angle_alpha   90.00
_cell.angle_beta   90.00
_cell.angle_gamma   90.00
#
_symmetry.space_group_name_H-M   'P 1'
#
loop_
_entity.id
_entity.type
_entity.pdbx_description
1 polymer ?
#
loop_
_entity_poly.entity_id
_entity_poly.type
_entity_poly.pdbx_seq_one_letter_code
_entity_poly.pdbx_strand_id
1 'polypeptide(L)'
;MYGRTCLRDYCEDLFNEGNKYVADSLKISTNKPNGIKQIIRMVGLVPINKQNFGLPNISTKNFTNVIMSEFTKHLKDVISSLAEDERNSFRDGMATLICIQLLSQTFKKSNPNPLELLLNASIQPERLEIIKRLLNFIKNIKGDRNIPESIWFELLVLDSSDNLIKTIPMEIVSFEVYLRCATKVVPALAQFNNFINRLSPHFDDAITQNQFSIDLKNITFPLSFLRNQSSDDANPDLKTIRSIIDSSIPLRNKIKEYMSKLDVTINEFNSIRDIFILSIESSVLFHVNRKEFLLKLLTNDKNLRSVDFYTRWFLAFMAPDKNKRSMFDDDEFKELLKVWTTCVAHRPDLIVKIIKEINVLISAIGDHSCSSHFIEHMVDLCFQQKSIIEKIEQSVLLVQSPKFLNEFKLKYKTNVLKAYQNSLKELTNQINPLRILIRIDVETKYQNAFLRELIEMACEDIKIDDEEILQDLFYKPDSQTFTCFVLFHSSFRTVHIRQYIIDRLLTQSISWEDIGMRWDELLAWRNYTNQQRVVANKVWALISEVSSKQFEIDKLINTENDKMQEKLKIIEIIPSCLDIYCSNAPRA
;
A
#
# COMPACT_ATOMS: atom_id res chain seq x y z
N MET A 1 -34.86 58.07 -16.74
CA MET A 1 -34.92 57.71 -15.30
C MET A 1 -36.38 57.45 -14.96
N TYR A 2 -36.86 56.23 -15.18
CA TYR A 2 -38.13 55.73 -14.64
C TYR A 2 -37.80 54.43 -13.90
N GLY A 3 -38.35 54.30 -12.70
CA GLY A 3 -37.90 53.40 -11.66
C GLY A 3 -37.85 51.93 -12.07
N ARG A 4 -36.68 51.31 -11.87
CA ARG A 4 -36.59 49.89 -11.58
C ARG A 4 -37.02 49.68 -10.13
N THR A 5 -38.31 49.80 -9.83
CA THR A 5 -38.86 49.13 -8.64
C THR A 5 -38.73 47.64 -8.88
N CYS A 6 -38.14 46.95 -7.92
CA CYS A 6 -37.85 45.54 -8.04
C CYS A 6 -39.19 44.79 -8.10
N LEU A 7 -39.36 43.84 -9.01
CA LEU A 7 -40.51 42.90 -9.02
C LEU A 7 -40.69 42.20 -7.66
N ARG A 8 -39.65 42.20 -6.83
CA ARG A 8 -39.64 41.76 -5.43
C ARG A 8 -40.61 42.56 -4.55
N ASP A 9 -40.66 43.88 -4.72
CA ASP A 9 -41.45 44.79 -3.88
C ASP A 9 -42.95 44.65 -4.22
N TYR A 10 -43.28 44.49 -5.50
CA TYR A 10 -44.66 44.30 -5.97
C TYR A 10 -45.26 42.96 -5.52
N CYS A 11 -44.46 41.90 -5.46
CA CYS A 11 -44.88 40.63 -4.88
C CYS A 11 -45.03 40.73 -3.35
N GLU A 12 -44.13 41.45 -2.66
CA GLU A 12 -44.19 41.63 -1.20
C GLU A 12 -45.46 42.36 -0.76
N ASP A 13 -45.83 43.45 -1.42
CA ASP A 13 -47.05 44.19 -1.11
C ASP A 13 -48.30 43.35 -1.41
N LEU A 14 -48.32 42.61 -2.53
CA LEU A 14 -49.42 41.71 -2.89
C LEU A 14 -49.62 40.57 -1.88
N PHE A 15 -48.53 40.00 -1.33
CA PHE A 15 -48.60 38.95 -0.31
C PHE A 15 -48.88 39.50 1.09
N ASN A 16 -48.42 40.71 1.42
CA ASN A 16 -48.69 41.37 2.71
C ASN A 16 -50.15 41.86 2.81
N GLU A 17 -50.66 42.56 1.80
CA GLU A 17 -52.07 42.95 1.72
C GLU A 17 -52.96 41.74 1.49
N GLY A 18 -52.51 40.79 0.66
CA GLY A 18 -53.17 39.52 0.42
C GLY A 18 -53.36 38.70 1.69
N ASN A 19 -52.38 38.62 2.59
CA ASN A 19 -52.52 37.92 3.88
C ASN A 19 -53.65 38.49 4.74
N LYS A 20 -53.76 39.82 4.80
CA LYS A 20 -54.80 40.50 5.59
C LYS A 20 -56.18 40.29 4.95
N TYR A 21 -56.27 40.47 3.63
CA TYR A 21 -57.52 40.34 2.88
C TYR A 21 -58.01 38.88 2.81
N VAL A 22 -57.12 37.91 2.64
CA VAL A 22 -57.42 36.47 2.62
C VAL A 22 -57.84 35.98 4.01
N ALA A 23 -57.15 36.38 5.08
CA ALA A 23 -57.51 36.00 6.43
C ALA A 23 -58.90 36.55 6.83
N ASP A 24 -59.25 37.75 6.40
CA ASP A 24 -60.55 38.36 6.66
C ASP A 24 -61.64 37.77 5.75
N SER A 25 -61.36 37.55 4.47
CA SER A 25 -62.30 36.96 3.50
C SER A 25 -62.62 35.49 3.80
N LEU A 26 -61.66 34.69 4.26
CA LEU A 26 -61.85 33.29 4.64
C LEU A 26 -62.54 33.11 6.00
N LYS A 27 -62.54 34.14 6.86
CA LYS A 27 -63.30 34.16 8.12
C LYS A 27 -64.77 34.52 7.91
N ILE A 28 -65.07 35.38 6.95
CA ILE A 28 -66.40 35.98 6.74
C ILE A 28 -67.22 35.21 5.67
N SER A 29 -66.57 34.50 4.75
CA SER A 29 -67.24 33.79 3.65
C SER A 29 -67.96 32.51 4.10
N THR A 30 -69.27 32.42 3.81
CA THR A 30 -70.08 31.19 3.89
C THR A 30 -69.75 30.17 2.79
N ASN A 31 -68.96 30.55 1.78
CA ASN A 31 -68.55 29.69 0.66
C ASN A 31 -67.03 29.69 0.49
N LYS A 32 -66.34 29.17 1.51
CA LYS A 32 -64.87 29.07 1.58
C LYS A 32 -64.24 28.34 0.38
N PRO A 33 -64.80 27.24 -0.16
CA PRO A 33 -64.23 26.57 -1.34
C PRO A 33 -64.09 27.50 -2.55
N ASN A 34 -65.11 28.31 -2.85
CA ASN A 34 -65.05 29.24 -3.97
C ASN A 34 -64.00 30.35 -3.77
N GLY A 35 -63.85 30.85 -2.54
CA GLY A 35 -62.80 31.83 -2.21
C GLY A 35 -61.40 31.27 -2.42
N ILE A 36 -61.14 30.07 -1.91
CA ILE A 36 -59.85 29.37 -2.07
C ILE A 36 -59.55 29.11 -3.55
N LYS A 37 -60.56 28.65 -4.30
CA LYS A 37 -60.47 28.43 -5.75
C LYS A 37 -60.00 29.69 -6.49
N GLN A 38 -60.63 30.84 -6.22
CA GLN A 38 -60.28 32.10 -6.86
C GLN A 38 -58.87 32.56 -6.49
N ILE A 39 -58.47 32.42 -5.23
CA ILE A 39 -57.12 32.80 -4.78
C ILE A 39 -56.06 31.96 -5.48
N ILE A 40 -56.24 30.64 -5.58
CA ILE A 40 -55.29 29.76 -6.29
C ILE A 40 -55.19 30.18 -7.76
N ARG A 41 -56.33 30.43 -8.43
CA ARG A 41 -56.33 30.91 -9.81
C ARG A 41 -55.60 32.24 -9.98
N MET A 42 -55.84 33.20 -9.08
CA MET A 42 -55.16 34.48 -9.08
C MET A 42 -53.65 34.32 -8.99
N VAL A 43 -53.16 33.43 -8.10
CA VAL A 43 -51.73 33.11 -8.01
C VAL A 43 -51.19 32.59 -9.34
N GLY A 44 -51.95 31.74 -10.04
CA GLY A 44 -51.55 31.21 -11.35
C GLY A 44 -51.56 32.22 -12.49
N LEU A 45 -52.24 33.35 -12.34
CA LEU A 45 -52.27 34.44 -13.32
C LEU A 45 -51.12 35.44 -13.14
N VAL A 46 -50.42 35.41 -12.00
CA VAL A 46 -49.31 36.32 -11.73
C VAL A 46 -48.09 35.91 -12.57
N PRO A 47 -47.55 36.78 -13.44
CA PRO A 47 -46.35 36.47 -14.20
C PRO A 47 -45.14 36.45 -13.27
N ILE A 48 -44.69 35.26 -12.91
CA ILE A 48 -43.51 35.11 -12.05
C ILE A 48 -42.24 35.15 -12.89
N ASN A 49 -41.36 36.12 -12.59
CA ASN A 49 -40.04 36.17 -13.19
C ASN A 49 -39.17 35.03 -12.61
N LYS A 50 -39.14 33.90 -13.33
CA LYS A 50 -38.43 32.67 -12.94
C LYS A 50 -36.93 32.88 -12.71
N GLN A 51 -36.31 33.85 -13.42
CA GLN A 51 -34.88 34.14 -13.29
C GLN A 51 -34.50 34.89 -12.00
N ASN A 52 -35.46 35.57 -11.38
CA ASN A 52 -35.27 36.40 -10.17
C ASN A 52 -36.07 35.88 -8.96
N PHE A 53 -36.55 34.63 -9.02
CA PHE A 53 -37.31 34.03 -7.93
C PHE A 53 -36.36 33.68 -6.77
N GLY A 54 -36.24 34.60 -5.81
CA GLY A 54 -35.44 34.41 -4.59
C GLY A 54 -36.10 33.46 -3.58
N LEU A 55 -35.40 33.17 -2.48
CA LEU A 55 -35.99 32.42 -1.36
C LEU A 55 -37.25 33.13 -0.85
N PRO A 56 -38.36 32.40 -0.61
CA PRO A 56 -39.61 32.99 -0.14
C PRO A 56 -39.41 33.66 1.23
N ASN A 57 -39.88 34.90 1.37
CA ASN A 57 -39.88 35.62 2.65
C ASN A 57 -40.97 35.05 3.60
N ILE A 58 -40.97 35.54 4.85
CA ILE A 58 -41.90 35.06 5.90
C ILE A 58 -43.36 35.30 5.49
N SER A 59 -43.68 36.41 4.84
CA SER A 59 -45.04 36.76 4.42
C SER A 59 -45.56 35.84 3.33
N THR A 60 -44.77 35.58 2.29
CA THR A 60 -45.09 34.63 1.21
C THR A 60 -45.23 33.21 1.76
N LYS A 61 -44.36 32.81 2.71
CA LYS A 61 -44.48 31.52 3.38
C LYS A 61 -45.77 31.38 4.19
N ASN A 62 -46.12 32.41 4.97
CA ASN A 62 -47.34 32.40 5.78
C ASN A 62 -48.60 32.37 4.91
N PHE A 63 -48.62 33.18 3.84
CA PHE A 63 -49.70 33.18 2.86
C PHE A 63 -49.93 31.80 2.27
N THR A 64 -48.87 31.21 1.72
CA THR A 64 -48.95 29.89 1.10
C THR A 64 -49.39 28.82 2.10
N ASN A 65 -48.90 28.85 3.33
CA ASN A 65 -49.32 27.89 4.36
C ASN A 65 -50.80 28.00 4.71
N VAL A 66 -51.33 29.22 4.82
CA VAL A 66 -52.76 29.45 5.10
C VAL A 66 -53.61 28.93 3.95
N ILE A 67 -53.29 29.31 2.72
CA ILE A 67 -54.02 28.88 1.52
C ILE A 67 -53.98 27.37 1.35
N MET A 68 -52.80 26.76 1.47
CA MET A 68 -52.63 25.31 1.29
C MET A 68 -53.30 24.51 2.42
N SER A 69 -53.32 25.03 3.65
CA SER A 69 -54.04 24.38 4.76
C SER A 69 -55.55 24.40 4.53
N GLU A 70 -56.11 25.55 4.13
CA GLU A 70 -57.54 25.69 3.85
C GLU A 70 -57.96 24.92 2.59
N PHE A 71 -57.14 24.94 1.54
CA PHE A 71 -57.34 24.11 0.35
C PHE A 71 -57.40 22.63 0.69
N THR A 72 -56.51 22.15 1.56
CA THR A 72 -56.50 20.74 1.98
C THR A 72 -57.80 20.34 2.69
N LYS A 73 -58.37 21.22 3.52
CA LYS A 73 -59.66 20.99 4.21
C LYS A 73 -60.85 20.92 3.24
N HIS A 74 -60.79 21.67 2.13
CA HIS A 74 -61.88 21.85 1.18
C HIS A 74 -61.58 21.24 -0.20
N LEU A 75 -60.60 20.34 -0.29
CA LEU A 75 -60.02 19.85 -1.54
C LEU A 75 -61.08 19.34 -2.53
N LYS A 76 -61.96 18.44 -2.07
CA LYS A 76 -62.99 17.82 -2.92
C LYS A 76 -63.96 18.86 -3.49
N ASP A 77 -64.39 19.81 -2.66
CA ASP A 77 -65.35 20.85 -3.03
C ASP A 77 -64.73 21.84 -4.03
N VAL A 78 -63.47 22.23 -3.80
CA VAL A 78 -62.73 23.11 -4.72
C VAL A 78 -62.53 22.43 -6.08
N ILE A 79 -62.09 21.18 -6.10
CA ILE A 79 -61.84 20.48 -7.36
C ILE A 79 -63.15 20.21 -8.13
N SER A 80 -64.21 19.79 -7.43
CA SER A 80 -65.51 19.51 -8.06
C SER A 80 -66.20 20.74 -8.66
N SER A 81 -65.84 21.94 -8.20
CA SER A 81 -66.41 23.22 -8.62
C SER A 81 -65.55 23.97 -9.65
N LEU A 82 -64.46 23.37 -10.15
CA LEU A 82 -63.63 23.95 -11.22
C LEU A 82 -64.33 23.83 -12.57
N ALA A 83 -64.60 24.97 -13.20
CA ALA A 83 -65.01 25.00 -14.59
C ALA A 83 -63.81 24.80 -15.53
N GLU A 84 -64.06 24.35 -16.76
CA GLU A 84 -63.01 23.94 -17.69
C GLU A 84 -62.04 25.07 -18.05
N ASP A 85 -62.57 26.28 -18.23
CA ASP A 85 -61.82 27.51 -18.51
C ASP A 85 -60.97 27.98 -17.32
N GLU A 86 -61.29 27.55 -16.10
CA GLU A 86 -60.58 27.90 -14.87
C GLU A 86 -59.35 27.01 -14.61
N ARG A 87 -59.35 25.77 -15.15
CA ARG A 87 -58.37 24.73 -14.79
C ARG A 87 -56.93 25.13 -15.05
N ASN A 88 -56.63 25.83 -16.14
CA ASN A 88 -55.25 26.25 -16.46
C ASN A 88 -54.68 27.20 -15.41
N SER A 89 -55.41 28.28 -15.10
CA SER A 89 -55.02 29.23 -14.04
C SER A 89 -54.91 28.55 -12.67
N PHE A 90 -55.78 27.59 -12.40
CA PHE A 90 -55.73 26.82 -11.16
C PHE A 90 -54.46 25.94 -11.09
N ARG A 91 -54.11 25.23 -12.17
CA ARG A 91 -52.91 24.37 -12.23
C ARG A 91 -51.62 25.16 -12.07
N ASP A 92 -51.51 26.33 -12.71
CA ASP A 92 -50.37 27.23 -12.55
C ASP A 92 -50.25 27.77 -11.12
N GLY A 93 -51.39 28.11 -10.52
CA GLY A 93 -51.47 28.55 -9.13
C GLY A 93 -51.02 27.48 -8.15
N MET A 94 -51.50 26.25 -8.33
CA MET A 94 -51.11 25.11 -7.51
C MET A 94 -49.62 24.79 -7.65
N ALA A 95 -49.08 24.76 -8.88
CA ALA A 95 -47.65 24.53 -9.12
C ALA A 95 -46.79 25.60 -8.42
N THR A 96 -47.21 26.87 -8.49
CA THR A 96 -46.53 27.98 -7.82
C THR A 96 -46.55 27.83 -6.29
N LEU A 97 -47.72 27.56 -5.70
CA LEU A 97 -47.86 27.43 -4.24
C LEU A 97 -47.05 26.25 -3.71
N ILE A 98 -47.09 25.10 -4.39
CA ILE A 98 -46.27 23.94 -4.02
C ILE A 98 -44.78 24.28 -4.13
N CYS A 99 -44.34 24.95 -5.21
CA CYS A 99 -42.94 25.38 -5.35
C CYS A 99 -42.49 26.29 -4.20
N ILE A 100 -43.33 27.26 -3.80
CA ILE A 100 -43.07 28.12 -2.65
C ILE A 100 -42.94 27.29 -1.37
N GLN A 101 -43.81 26.30 -1.13
CA GLN A 101 -43.70 25.44 0.04
C GLN A 101 -42.39 24.64 0.04
N LEU A 102 -42.01 24.06 -1.11
CA LEU A 102 -40.76 23.31 -1.26
C LEU A 102 -39.53 24.18 -0.98
N LEU A 103 -39.47 25.40 -1.53
CA LEU A 103 -38.37 26.34 -1.29
C LEU A 103 -38.38 26.93 0.13
N SER A 104 -39.55 26.97 0.78
CA SER A 104 -39.72 27.43 2.17
C SER A 104 -39.35 26.38 3.22
N GLN A 105 -39.18 25.12 2.81
CA GLN A 105 -38.80 23.99 3.67
C GLN A 105 -37.29 23.92 3.87
N THR A 106 -36.73 24.97 4.48
CA THR A 106 -35.44 24.89 5.15
C THR A 106 -35.61 24.16 6.50
N PHE A 107 -35.22 22.89 6.53
CA PHE A 107 -34.72 22.16 7.70
C PHE A 107 -35.56 22.15 9.00
N LYS A 108 -36.88 21.91 8.96
CA LYS A 108 -37.62 21.46 10.16
C LYS A 108 -38.58 20.31 9.84
N LYS A 109 -38.37 19.17 10.51
CA LYS A 109 -39.07 17.86 10.39
C LYS A 109 -40.60 17.87 10.67
N SER A 110 -41.25 19.01 10.84
CA SER A 110 -42.58 19.09 11.48
C SER A 110 -43.73 19.56 10.60
N ASN A 111 -43.53 19.79 9.29
CA ASN A 111 -44.64 20.11 8.38
C ASN A 111 -44.92 18.93 7.44
N PRO A 112 -46.19 18.65 7.10
CA PRO A 112 -46.54 17.60 6.13
C PRO A 112 -45.83 17.87 4.80
N ASN A 113 -45.41 16.79 4.15
CA ASN A 113 -44.73 16.85 2.87
C ASN A 113 -45.65 17.55 1.85
N PRO A 114 -45.25 18.65 1.18
CA PRO A 114 -46.12 19.39 0.26
C PRO A 114 -46.61 18.53 -0.91
N LEU A 115 -45.92 17.41 -1.17
CA LEU A 115 -46.27 16.44 -2.19
C LEU A 115 -47.33 15.43 -1.76
N GLU A 116 -47.63 15.28 -0.46
CA GLU A 116 -48.73 14.40 0.03
C GLU A 116 -50.09 14.82 -0.53
N LEU A 117 -50.28 16.12 -0.74
CA LEU A 117 -51.48 16.65 -1.37
C LEU A 117 -51.71 16.06 -2.77
N LEU A 118 -50.63 15.85 -3.53
CA LEU A 118 -50.67 15.28 -4.88
C LEU A 118 -51.02 13.79 -4.87
N LEU A 119 -50.95 13.11 -3.72
CA LEU A 119 -51.35 11.71 -3.57
C LEU A 119 -52.86 11.56 -3.30
N ASN A 120 -53.59 12.64 -3.02
CA ASN A 120 -55.01 12.57 -2.71
C ASN A 120 -55.85 12.19 -3.95
N ALA A 121 -56.78 11.25 -3.80
CA ALA A 121 -57.64 10.79 -4.90
C ALA A 121 -58.44 11.94 -5.55
N SER A 122 -58.81 12.97 -4.79
CA SER A 122 -59.59 14.11 -5.29
C SER A 122 -58.81 15.00 -6.26
N ILE A 123 -57.47 15.03 -6.18
CA ILE A 123 -56.62 15.84 -7.06
C ILE A 123 -56.14 15.05 -8.29
N GLN A 124 -56.39 13.74 -8.34
CA GLN A 124 -55.94 12.85 -9.41
C GLN A 124 -56.24 13.38 -10.84
N PRO A 125 -57.40 14.01 -11.13
CA PRO A 125 -57.69 14.55 -12.47
C PRO A 125 -56.74 15.66 -12.92
N GLU A 126 -56.21 16.43 -11.96
CA GLU A 126 -55.36 17.60 -12.22
C GLU A 126 -53.86 17.33 -11.97
N ARG A 127 -53.57 16.27 -11.21
CA ARG A 127 -52.26 15.94 -10.65
C ARG A 127 -51.12 16.02 -11.66
N LEU A 128 -51.26 15.32 -12.78
CA LEU A 128 -50.18 15.18 -13.77
C LEU A 128 -49.79 16.51 -14.40
N GLU A 129 -50.77 17.36 -14.69
CA GLU A 129 -50.53 18.67 -15.29
C GLU A 129 -49.97 19.67 -14.27
N ILE A 130 -50.39 19.58 -13.00
CA ILE A 130 -49.77 20.34 -11.89
C ILE A 130 -48.30 19.95 -11.74
N ILE A 131 -47.97 18.66 -11.80
CA ILE A 131 -46.57 18.18 -11.68
C ILE A 131 -45.72 18.64 -12.85
N LYS A 132 -46.20 18.54 -14.09
CA LYS A 132 -45.47 19.03 -15.27
C LYS A 132 -45.14 20.51 -15.17
N ARG A 133 -46.11 21.31 -14.74
CA ARG A 133 -45.93 22.76 -14.54
C ARG A 133 -44.96 23.06 -13.42
N LEU A 134 -45.04 22.31 -12.31
CA LEU A 134 -44.11 22.41 -11.19
C LEU A 134 -42.66 22.06 -11.61
N LEU A 135 -42.45 20.95 -12.33
CA LEU A 135 -41.13 20.56 -12.84
C LEU A 135 -40.56 21.62 -13.80
N ASN A 136 -41.38 22.13 -14.72
CA ASN A 136 -40.98 23.21 -15.62
C ASN A 136 -40.69 24.52 -14.87
N PHE A 137 -41.43 24.78 -13.79
CA PHE A 137 -41.21 25.98 -12.97
C PHE A 137 -39.88 25.89 -12.22
N ILE A 138 -39.61 24.75 -11.56
CA ILE A 138 -38.37 24.52 -10.81
C ILE A 138 -37.14 24.60 -11.72
N LYS A 139 -37.13 23.89 -12.86
CA LYS A 139 -36.00 23.88 -13.83
C LYS A 139 -35.57 25.27 -14.30
N ASN A 140 -36.49 26.23 -14.31
CA ASN A 140 -36.25 27.57 -14.82
C ASN A 140 -35.87 28.57 -13.70
N ILE A 141 -35.80 28.14 -12.43
CA ILE A 141 -35.39 28.99 -11.32
C ILE A 141 -33.86 29.03 -11.25
N LYS A 142 -33.30 30.24 -11.29
CA LYS A 142 -31.84 30.46 -11.21
C LYS A 142 -31.34 30.21 -9.78
N GLY A 143 -31.15 28.95 -9.41
CA GLY A 143 -30.78 28.57 -8.04
C GLY A 143 -31.16 27.14 -7.64
N ASP A 144 -31.19 26.21 -8.60
CA ASP A 144 -31.64 24.81 -8.46
C ASP A 144 -31.00 24.00 -7.32
N ARG A 145 -29.95 24.55 -6.68
CA ARG A 145 -29.19 23.96 -5.57
C ARG A 145 -29.93 23.98 -4.21
N ASN A 146 -31.11 24.60 -4.12
CA ASN A 146 -31.84 24.74 -2.85
C ASN A 146 -32.96 23.72 -2.61
N ILE A 147 -33.31 22.88 -3.59
CA ILE A 147 -34.31 21.81 -3.40
C ILE A 147 -33.58 20.50 -3.07
N PRO A 148 -33.88 19.85 -1.93
CA PRO A 148 -33.28 18.58 -1.56
C PRO A 148 -33.50 17.49 -2.62
N GLU A 149 -32.48 16.65 -2.85
CA GLU A 149 -32.51 15.54 -3.81
C GLU A 149 -33.69 14.58 -3.60
N SER A 150 -34.14 14.38 -2.36
CA SER A 150 -35.30 13.53 -2.05
C SER A 150 -36.61 14.06 -2.62
N ILE A 151 -36.78 15.39 -2.70
CA ILE A 151 -37.99 16.04 -3.21
C ILE A 151 -38.02 15.98 -4.74
N TRP A 152 -36.87 16.17 -5.37
CA TRP A 152 -36.71 15.96 -6.81
C TRP A 152 -37.11 14.55 -7.22
N PHE A 153 -36.67 13.56 -6.44
CA PHE A 153 -37.02 12.16 -6.65
C PHE A 153 -38.53 11.90 -6.54
N GLU A 154 -39.18 12.38 -5.47
CA GLU A 154 -40.62 12.19 -5.26
C GLU A 154 -41.46 12.85 -6.38
N LEU A 155 -41.07 14.03 -6.85
CA LEU A 155 -41.75 14.72 -7.96
C LEU A 155 -41.66 13.93 -9.27
N LEU A 156 -40.50 13.36 -9.56
CA LEU A 156 -40.29 12.57 -10.76
C LEU A 156 -41.15 11.30 -10.74
N VAL A 157 -41.22 10.58 -9.61
CA VAL A 157 -42.07 9.39 -9.42
C VAL A 157 -43.56 9.69 -9.70
N LEU A 158 -44.04 10.90 -9.40
CA LEU A 158 -45.44 11.27 -9.52
C LEU A 158 -45.88 11.71 -10.94
N ASP A 159 -44.97 12.11 -11.83
CA ASP A 159 -45.29 12.62 -13.19
C ASP A 159 -45.73 11.48 -14.14
N SER A 160 -44.80 10.62 -14.55
CA SER A 160 -45.04 9.38 -15.31
C SER A 160 -43.73 8.63 -15.56
N SER A 161 -43.80 7.30 -15.73
CA SER A 161 -42.66 6.44 -16.07
C SER A 161 -41.93 6.87 -17.36
N ASP A 162 -42.64 7.46 -18.32
CA ASP A 162 -42.07 7.87 -19.62
C ASP A 162 -41.37 9.23 -19.62
N ASN A 163 -41.79 10.15 -18.75
CA ASN A 163 -41.15 11.46 -18.57
C ASN A 163 -39.96 11.40 -17.63
N LEU A 164 -40.00 10.51 -16.61
CA LEU A 164 -38.93 10.31 -15.64
C LEU A 164 -37.54 10.21 -16.29
N ILE A 165 -37.40 9.43 -17.35
CA ILE A 165 -36.13 9.24 -18.06
C ILE A 165 -35.69 10.51 -18.79
N LYS A 166 -36.62 11.33 -19.31
CA LYS A 166 -36.30 12.58 -20.00
C LYS A 166 -35.98 13.72 -19.04
N THR A 167 -36.37 13.61 -17.77
CA THR A 167 -36.28 14.69 -16.78
C THR A 167 -35.44 14.40 -15.55
N ILE A 168 -34.75 13.25 -15.44
CA ILE A 168 -33.60 13.14 -14.52
C ILE A 168 -32.70 14.35 -14.84
N PRO A 169 -32.46 15.26 -13.88
CA PRO A 169 -31.70 16.48 -14.17
C PRO A 169 -30.34 16.10 -14.75
N MET A 170 -30.17 16.33 -16.05
CA MET A 170 -28.90 16.12 -16.77
C MET A 170 -27.89 17.24 -16.50
N GLU A 171 -28.35 18.31 -15.85
CA GLU A 171 -27.54 19.46 -15.48
C GLU A 171 -26.86 19.18 -14.13
N ILE A 172 -25.67 18.57 -14.23
CA ILE A 172 -24.63 18.51 -13.19
C ILE A 172 -25.02 17.66 -11.97
N VAL A 173 -25.08 16.35 -12.21
CA VAL A 173 -25.20 15.34 -11.15
C VAL A 173 -23.93 14.51 -11.17
N SER A 174 -23.23 14.36 -10.05
CA SER A 174 -22.08 13.46 -9.98
C SER A 174 -22.54 12.03 -10.29
N PHE A 175 -21.63 11.18 -10.79
CA PHE A 175 -21.99 9.81 -11.14
C PHE A 175 -22.57 9.03 -9.94
N GLU A 176 -22.11 9.37 -8.74
CA GLU A 176 -22.67 8.91 -7.47
C GLU A 176 -24.15 9.28 -7.29
N VAL A 177 -24.52 10.54 -7.51
CA VAL A 177 -25.90 10.98 -7.31
C VAL A 177 -26.80 10.39 -8.39
N TYR A 178 -26.32 10.22 -9.63
CA TYR A 178 -27.06 9.53 -10.68
C TYR A 178 -27.43 8.09 -10.27
N LEU A 179 -26.45 7.33 -9.76
CA LEU A 179 -26.68 5.95 -9.31
C LEU A 179 -27.57 5.87 -8.05
N ARG A 180 -27.41 6.80 -7.09
CA ARG A 180 -28.29 6.91 -5.93
C ARG A 180 -29.74 7.24 -6.32
N CYS A 181 -29.94 8.03 -7.38
CA CYS A 181 -31.26 8.28 -7.94
C CYS A 181 -31.80 7.01 -8.62
N ALA A 182 -31.02 6.37 -9.49
CA ALA A 182 -31.43 5.14 -10.18
C ALA A 182 -31.87 4.05 -9.19
N THR A 183 -31.12 3.84 -8.11
CA THR A 183 -31.45 2.83 -7.07
C THR A 183 -32.75 3.07 -6.33
N LYS A 184 -33.20 4.32 -6.21
CA LYS A 184 -34.50 4.66 -5.63
C LYS A 184 -35.62 4.58 -6.67
N VAL A 185 -35.33 4.92 -7.93
CA VAL A 185 -36.32 4.99 -9.02
C VAL A 185 -36.68 3.60 -9.52
N VAL A 186 -35.69 2.71 -9.71
CA VAL A 186 -35.90 1.39 -10.30
C VAL A 186 -36.94 0.58 -9.52
N PRO A 187 -36.89 0.46 -8.18
CA PRO A 187 -37.91 -0.29 -7.43
C PRO A 187 -39.34 0.23 -7.61
N ALA A 188 -39.52 1.55 -7.71
CA ALA A 188 -40.83 2.17 -7.88
C ALA A 188 -41.41 1.96 -9.30
N LEU A 189 -40.54 1.74 -10.27
CA LEU A 189 -40.88 1.72 -11.70
C LEU A 189 -40.55 0.40 -12.40
N ALA A 190 -40.04 -0.60 -11.70
CA ALA A 190 -39.67 -1.92 -12.23
C ALA A 190 -40.87 -2.63 -12.89
N GLN A 191 -42.09 -2.29 -12.47
CA GLN A 191 -43.35 -2.74 -13.08
C GLN A 191 -43.58 -2.23 -14.51
N PHE A 192 -42.82 -1.24 -14.98
CA PHE A 192 -42.94 -0.68 -16.33
C PHE A 192 -41.75 -1.14 -17.21
N ASN A 193 -41.94 -2.21 -17.98
CA ASN A 193 -40.90 -2.77 -18.87
C ASN A 193 -40.24 -1.72 -19.80
N ASN A 194 -41.00 -0.71 -20.25
CA ASN A 194 -40.49 0.38 -21.09
C ASN A 194 -39.47 1.27 -20.37
N PHE A 195 -39.55 1.39 -19.05
CA PHE A 195 -38.62 2.19 -18.26
C PHE A 195 -37.22 1.56 -18.23
N ILE A 196 -37.13 0.25 -17.94
CA ILE A 196 -35.87 -0.49 -17.91
C ILE A 196 -35.18 -0.45 -19.28
N ASN A 197 -35.95 -0.67 -20.35
CA ASN A 197 -35.43 -0.64 -21.73
C ASN A 197 -34.92 0.74 -22.17
N ARG A 198 -35.40 1.82 -21.56
CA ARG A 198 -34.99 3.20 -21.87
C ARG A 198 -33.90 3.73 -20.93
N LEU A 199 -33.70 3.11 -19.76
CA LEU A 199 -32.70 3.52 -18.77
C LEU A 199 -31.26 3.26 -19.25
N SER A 200 -31.03 2.14 -19.93
CA SER A 200 -29.71 1.81 -20.49
C SER A 200 -29.26 2.79 -21.60
N PRO A 201 -30.06 3.04 -22.65
CA PRO A 201 -29.73 4.07 -23.64
C PRO A 201 -29.52 5.47 -23.03
N HIS A 202 -30.35 5.86 -22.05
CA HIS A 202 -30.21 7.13 -21.35
C HIS A 202 -28.87 7.25 -20.60
N PHE A 203 -28.45 6.18 -19.93
CA PHE A 203 -27.16 6.13 -19.24
C PHE A 203 -26.00 6.30 -20.22
N ASP A 204 -26.04 5.59 -21.33
CA ASP A 204 -25.03 5.64 -22.39
C ASP A 204 -24.95 7.03 -23.05
N ASP A 205 -26.09 7.67 -23.29
CA ASP A 205 -26.17 9.04 -23.80
C ASP A 205 -25.56 10.05 -22.82
N ALA A 206 -25.89 9.94 -21.53
CA ALA A 206 -25.36 10.82 -20.48
C ALA A 206 -23.83 10.69 -20.36
N ILE A 207 -23.31 9.47 -20.45
CA ILE A 207 -21.87 9.23 -20.52
C ILE A 207 -21.31 9.88 -21.77
N THR A 208 -21.83 9.58 -22.95
CA THR A 208 -21.30 10.07 -24.24
C THR A 208 -21.19 11.59 -24.28
N GLN A 209 -22.21 12.28 -23.77
CA GLN A 209 -22.29 13.74 -23.71
C GLN A 209 -21.37 14.40 -22.66
N ASN A 210 -20.49 13.65 -21.99
CA ASN A 210 -19.59 14.15 -20.92
C ASN A 210 -20.35 14.78 -19.74
N GLN A 211 -21.57 14.32 -19.46
CA GLN A 211 -22.34 14.86 -18.33
C GLN A 211 -21.74 14.46 -16.97
N PHE A 212 -20.94 13.39 -16.95
CA PHE A 212 -20.16 12.94 -15.78
C PHE A 212 -18.67 13.22 -16.00
N SER A 213 -17.97 13.75 -14.98
CA SER A 213 -16.52 13.72 -14.97
C SER A 213 -16.04 12.28 -14.71
N ILE A 214 -15.20 11.75 -15.59
CA ILE A 214 -14.55 10.45 -15.37
C ILE A 214 -13.21 10.73 -14.70
N ASP A 215 -13.14 10.47 -13.40
CA ASP A 215 -11.95 10.56 -12.56
C ASP A 215 -11.87 9.32 -11.65
N LEU A 216 -10.75 9.12 -10.96
CA LEU A 216 -10.55 7.97 -10.06
C LEU A 216 -11.69 7.82 -9.03
N LYS A 217 -12.22 8.92 -8.49
CA LYS A 217 -13.30 8.88 -7.49
C LYS A 217 -14.62 8.41 -8.13
N ASN A 218 -14.97 8.97 -9.29
CA ASN A 218 -16.17 8.63 -10.03
C ASN A 218 -16.09 7.26 -10.70
N ILE A 219 -14.90 6.69 -10.91
CA ILE A 219 -14.75 5.28 -11.30
C ILE A 219 -14.92 4.36 -10.08
N THR A 220 -14.31 4.71 -8.94
CA THR A 220 -14.31 3.88 -7.73
C THR A 220 -15.71 3.74 -7.11
N PHE A 221 -16.50 4.81 -7.05
CA PHE A 221 -17.82 4.80 -6.41
C PHE A 221 -18.78 3.75 -7.03
N PRO A 222 -19.05 3.75 -8.35
CA PRO A 222 -19.88 2.74 -9.01
C PRO A 222 -19.41 1.33 -8.75
N LEU A 223 -18.11 1.10 -8.81
CA LEU A 223 -17.54 -0.23 -8.61
C LEU A 223 -17.67 -0.69 -7.15
N SER A 224 -17.47 0.21 -6.20
CA SER A 224 -17.73 -0.06 -4.78
C SER A 224 -19.22 -0.32 -4.52
N PHE A 225 -20.10 0.38 -5.24
CA PHE A 225 -21.54 0.16 -5.21
C PHE A 225 -21.91 -1.24 -5.74
N LEU A 226 -21.31 -1.67 -6.86
CA LEU A 226 -21.44 -3.02 -7.41
C LEU A 226 -20.97 -4.11 -6.43
N ARG A 227 -19.90 -3.86 -5.66
CA ARG A 227 -19.33 -4.81 -4.70
C ARG A 227 -20.10 -4.89 -3.39
N ASN A 228 -20.46 -3.76 -2.78
CA ASN A 228 -21.06 -3.72 -1.44
C ASN A 228 -22.46 -4.34 -1.37
N GLN A 229 -23.14 -4.50 -2.50
CA GLN A 229 -24.48 -5.08 -2.57
C GLN A 229 -24.48 -6.54 -3.06
N SER A 230 -23.31 -7.14 -3.26
CA SER A 230 -23.15 -8.55 -3.66
C SER A 230 -23.56 -9.57 -2.58
N SER A 231 -23.81 -9.13 -1.34
CA SER A 231 -24.31 -10.00 -0.26
C SER A 231 -25.84 -10.19 -0.27
N ASP A 232 -26.58 -9.31 -0.95
CA ASP A 232 -28.05 -9.39 -1.07
C ASP A 232 -28.42 -9.82 -2.49
N ASP A 233 -28.28 -11.11 -2.76
CA ASP A 233 -28.78 -11.76 -3.99
C ASP A 233 -30.31 -11.62 -4.19
N ALA A 234 -31.01 -11.04 -3.20
CA ALA A 234 -32.45 -10.94 -3.07
C ALA A 234 -33.08 -9.71 -3.75
N ASN A 235 -32.32 -8.70 -4.19
CA ASN A 235 -32.90 -7.49 -4.79
C ASN A 235 -32.77 -7.44 -6.34
N PRO A 236 -33.84 -7.77 -7.11
CA PRO A 236 -33.81 -7.78 -8.57
C PRO A 236 -33.57 -6.40 -9.21
N ASP A 237 -33.90 -5.31 -8.50
CA ASP A 237 -33.74 -3.94 -8.98
C ASP A 237 -32.26 -3.53 -9.04
N LEU A 238 -31.49 -3.97 -8.05
CA LEU A 238 -30.04 -3.75 -7.97
C LEU A 238 -29.29 -4.55 -9.04
N LYS A 239 -29.75 -5.78 -9.34
CA LYS A 239 -29.24 -6.58 -10.48
C LYS A 239 -29.43 -5.87 -11.82
N THR A 240 -30.56 -5.17 -11.98
CA THR A 240 -30.85 -4.40 -13.19
C THR A 240 -29.88 -3.24 -13.37
N ILE A 241 -29.64 -2.44 -12.32
CA ILE A 241 -28.69 -1.32 -12.38
C ILE A 241 -27.26 -1.82 -12.63
N ARG A 242 -26.87 -2.93 -11.99
CA ARG A 242 -25.57 -3.58 -12.24
C ARG A 242 -25.39 -3.98 -13.69
N SER A 243 -26.39 -4.65 -14.26
CA SER A 243 -26.38 -5.06 -15.68
C SER A 243 -26.21 -3.86 -16.62
N ILE A 244 -26.89 -2.74 -16.35
CA ILE A 244 -26.77 -1.51 -17.14
C ILE A 244 -25.33 -0.94 -17.09
N ILE A 245 -24.73 -0.87 -15.90
CA ILE A 245 -23.36 -0.37 -15.75
C ILE A 245 -22.36 -1.31 -16.45
N ASP A 246 -22.48 -2.62 -16.22
CA ASP A 246 -21.55 -3.65 -16.72
C ASP A 246 -21.60 -3.79 -18.25
N SER A 247 -22.76 -3.51 -18.86
CA SER A 247 -23.00 -3.58 -20.31
C SER A 247 -22.70 -2.29 -21.08
N SER A 248 -22.48 -1.16 -20.38
CA SER A 248 -22.23 0.13 -21.03
C SER A 248 -20.90 0.18 -21.78
N ILE A 249 -20.97 0.24 -23.11
CA ILE A 249 -19.82 0.40 -24.01
C ILE A 249 -19.21 1.82 -23.90
N PRO A 250 -20.01 2.92 -23.88
CA PRO A 250 -19.47 4.26 -23.70
C PRO A 250 -18.68 4.43 -22.41
N LEU A 251 -19.17 3.90 -21.28
CA LEU A 251 -18.47 3.96 -20.00
C LEU A 251 -17.11 3.28 -20.07
N ARG A 252 -17.12 2.04 -20.58
CA ARG A 252 -15.92 1.22 -20.80
C ARG A 252 -14.88 1.95 -21.64
N ASN A 253 -15.29 2.57 -22.74
CA ASN A 253 -14.38 3.31 -23.63
C ASN A 253 -13.78 4.54 -22.93
N LYS A 254 -14.58 5.30 -22.18
CA LYS A 254 -14.08 6.47 -21.43
C LYS A 254 -13.15 6.10 -20.31
N ILE A 255 -13.43 5.02 -19.57
CA ILE A 255 -12.52 4.55 -18.53
C ILE A 255 -11.19 4.11 -19.16
N LYS A 256 -11.23 3.36 -20.27
CA LYS A 256 -10.03 2.96 -21.00
C LYS A 256 -9.22 4.18 -21.46
N GLU A 257 -9.87 5.18 -22.04
CA GLU A 257 -9.22 6.42 -22.46
C GLU A 257 -8.59 7.16 -21.28
N TYR A 258 -9.33 7.34 -20.18
CA TYR A 258 -8.84 7.99 -18.97
C TYR A 258 -7.62 7.26 -18.40
N MET A 259 -7.71 5.95 -18.18
CA MET A 259 -6.60 5.15 -17.67
C MET A 259 -5.38 5.20 -18.62
N SER A 260 -5.56 5.31 -19.94
CA SER A 260 -4.43 5.40 -20.87
C SER A 260 -3.65 6.72 -20.78
N LYS A 261 -4.33 7.80 -20.37
CA LYS A 261 -3.80 9.17 -20.26
C LYS A 261 -3.48 9.61 -18.83
N LEU A 262 -3.83 8.79 -17.83
CA LEU A 262 -3.66 9.13 -16.43
C LEU A 262 -2.18 9.32 -16.10
N ASP A 263 -1.83 10.55 -15.69
CA ASP A 263 -0.54 10.82 -15.07
C ASP A 263 -0.64 10.52 -13.58
N VAL A 264 0.05 9.48 -13.14
CA VAL A 264 -0.16 8.90 -11.82
C VAL A 264 0.78 9.51 -10.79
N THR A 265 0.19 10.05 -9.73
CA THR A 265 0.92 10.46 -8.53
C THR A 265 0.93 9.33 -7.49
N ILE A 266 1.92 9.36 -6.58
CA ILE A 266 2.07 8.37 -5.50
C ILE A 266 0.80 8.26 -4.63
N ASN A 267 0.08 9.38 -4.45
CA ASN A 267 -1.11 9.43 -3.60
C ASN A 267 -2.31 8.66 -4.20
N GLU A 268 -2.28 8.37 -5.50
CA GLU A 268 -3.38 7.74 -6.23
C GLU A 268 -3.24 6.22 -6.32
N PHE A 269 -2.12 5.64 -5.89
CA PHE A 269 -1.85 4.20 -6.00
C PHE A 269 -2.93 3.34 -5.32
N ASN A 270 -3.41 3.73 -4.14
CA ASN A 270 -4.46 2.98 -3.46
C ASN A 270 -5.78 3.00 -4.23
N SER A 271 -6.16 4.16 -4.79
CA SER A 271 -7.37 4.28 -5.62
C SER A 271 -7.25 3.43 -6.89
N ILE A 272 -6.08 3.43 -7.54
CA ILE A 272 -5.82 2.58 -8.71
C ILE A 272 -5.87 1.10 -8.33
N ARG A 273 -5.30 0.72 -7.19
CA ARG A 273 -5.38 -0.65 -6.68
C ARG A 273 -6.82 -1.08 -6.47
N ASP A 274 -7.63 -0.24 -5.81
CA ASP A 274 -9.02 -0.56 -5.54
C ASP A 274 -9.79 -0.77 -6.85
N ILE A 275 -9.55 0.06 -7.87
CA ILE A 275 -10.11 -0.11 -9.22
C ILE A 275 -9.69 -1.46 -9.82
N PHE A 276 -8.42 -1.85 -9.71
CA PHE A 276 -7.93 -3.12 -10.28
C PHE A 276 -8.43 -4.36 -9.53
N ILE A 277 -8.62 -4.29 -8.22
CA ILE A 277 -9.28 -5.36 -7.47
C ILE A 277 -10.74 -5.48 -7.94
N LEU A 278 -11.43 -4.35 -8.08
CA LEU A 278 -12.82 -4.32 -8.55
C LEU A 278 -12.99 -4.79 -10.00
N SER A 279 -11.97 -4.60 -10.85
CA SER A 279 -12.02 -5.10 -12.23
C SER A 279 -12.06 -6.62 -12.37
N ILE A 280 -11.71 -7.36 -11.31
CA ILE A 280 -11.85 -8.82 -11.28
C ILE A 280 -13.34 -9.20 -11.23
N GLU A 281 -14.19 -8.32 -10.67
CA GLU A 281 -15.60 -8.58 -10.40
C GLU A 281 -16.58 -7.86 -11.36
N SER A 282 -16.08 -6.95 -12.21
CA SER A 282 -16.90 -6.13 -13.12
C SER A 282 -16.39 -6.14 -14.56
N SER A 283 -17.29 -6.41 -15.51
CA SER A 283 -16.96 -6.47 -16.94
C SER A 283 -16.65 -5.11 -17.56
N VAL A 284 -17.07 -4.00 -16.94
CA VAL A 284 -16.82 -2.66 -17.46
C VAL A 284 -15.32 -2.30 -17.47
N LEU A 285 -14.55 -2.94 -16.60
CA LEU A 285 -13.09 -2.76 -16.47
C LEU A 285 -12.26 -3.88 -17.09
N PHE A 286 -12.89 -4.93 -17.62
CA PHE A 286 -12.20 -6.12 -18.14
C PHE A 286 -11.13 -5.82 -19.18
N HIS A 287 -11.30 -4.75 -19.97
CA HIS A 287 -10.37 -4.35 -21.02
C HIS A 287 -9.27 -3.38 -20.56
N VAL A 288 -9.26 -2.98 -19.28
CA VAL A 288 -8.13 -2.25 -18.72
C VAL A 288 -7.03 -3.26 -18.48
N ASN A 289 -6.02 -3.28 -19.36
CA ASN A 289 -4.87 -4.15 -19.22
C ASN A 289 -4.02 -3.71 -18.02
N ARG A 290 -4.35 -4.27 -16.84
CA ARG A 290 -3.74 -3.94 -15.54
C ARG A 290 -2.23 -4.04 -15.59
N LYS A 291 -1.73 -5.16 -16.14
CA LYS A 291 -0.30 -5.45 -16.28
C LYS A 291 0.37 -4.40 -17.16
N GLU A 292 -0.16 -4.15 -18.35
CA GLU A 292 0.41 -3.15 -19.27
C GLU A 292 0.42 -1.74 -18.67
N PHE A 293 -0.66 -1.34 -17.98
CA PHE A 293 -0.72 -0.07 -17.28
C PHE A 293 0.35 0.04 -16.19
N LEU A 294 0.50 -0.99 -15.36
CA LEU A 294 1.50 -1.04 -14.30
C LEU A 294 2.94 -1.06 -14.84
N LEU A 295 3.17 -1.77 -15.94
CA LEU A 295 4.45 -1.76 -16.65
C LEU A 295 4.77 -0.37 -17.17
N LYS A 296 3.81 0.30 -17.84
CA LYS A 296 3.97 1.69 -18.31
C LYS A 296 4.28 2.65 -17.16
N LEU A 297 3.62 2.47 -16.02
CA LEU A 297 3.85 3.29 -14.82
C LEU A 297 5.27 3.11 -14.26
N LEU A 298 5.79 1.88 -14.26
CA LEU A 298 7.18 1.61 -13.88
C LEU A 298 8.18 2.12 -14.91
N THR A 299 7.82 2.15 -16.20
CA THR A 299 8.76 2.49 -17.27
C THR A 299 8.80 3.96 -17.69
N ASN A 300 7.78 4.73 -17.36
CA ASN A 300 7.78 6.17 -17.58
C ASN A 300 8.66 6.91 -16.55
N ASP A 301 9.59 7.72 -17.06
CA ASP A 301 10.46 8.61 -16.27
C ASP A 301 11.29 7.90 -15.18
N LYS A 302 11.76 6.68 -15.46
CA LYS A 302 12.54 5.82 -14.53
C LYS A 302 13.65 6.55 -13.76
N ASN A 303 14.31 7.51 -14.41
CA ASN A 303 15.45 8.23 -13.84
C ASN A 303 15.05 9.27 -12.79
N LEU A 304 13.79 9.71 -12.75
CA LEU A 304 13.29 10.73 -11.83
C LEU A 304 12.57 10.14 -10.61
N ARG A 305 12.28 8.82 -10.61
CA ARG A 305 11.53 8.16 -9.53
C ARG A 305 12.40 8.01 -8.26
N SER A 306 11.78 8.24 -7.10
CA SER A 306 12.39 8.13 -5.77
C SER A 306 12.23 6.71 -5.19
N VAL A 307 12.92 6.43 -4.06
CA VAL A 307 12.70 5.18 -3.30
C VAL A 307 11.24 5.07 -2.84
N ASP A 308 10.68 6.16 -2.30
CA ASP A 308 9.29 6.19 -1.82
C ASP A 308 8.30 5.81 -2.92
N PHE A 309 8.55 6.21 -4.17
CA PHE A 309 7.76 5.76 -5.32
C PHE A 309 7.81 4.22 -5.48
N TYR A 310 9.01 3.63 -5.56
CA TYR A 310 9.15 2.19 -5.80
C TYR A 310 8.63 1.35 -4.64
N THR A 311 8.89 1.76 -3.39
CA THR A 311 8.39 1.09 -2.18
C THR A 311 6.86 1.14 -2.14
N ARG A 312 6.25 2.33 -2.29
CA ARG A 312 4.78 2.45 -2.26
C ARG A 312 4.11 1.76 -3.44
N TRP A 313 4.72 1.81 -4.62
CA TRP A 313 4.23 1.06 -5.78
C TRP A 313 4.19 -0.44 -5.47
N PHE A 314 5.26 -0.97 -4.88
CA PHE A 314 5.35 -2.38 -4.52
C PHE A 314 4.28 -2.75 -3.48
N LEU A 315 4.18 -1.97 -2.41
CA LEU A 315 3.19 -2.19 -1.34
C LEU A 315 1.75 -2.06 -1.85
N ALA A 316 1.50 -1.19 -2.82
CA ALA A 316 0.19 -1.06 -3.43
C ALA A 316 -0.13 -2.27 -4.31
N PHE A 317 0.74 -2.65 -5.24
CA PHE A 317 0.34 -3.55 -6.33
C PHE A 317 0.85 -4.99 -6.23
N MET A 318 1.94 -5.23 -5.49
CA MET A 318 2.56 -6.56 -5.36
C MET A 318 2.16 -7.26 -4.04
N ALA A 319 1.81 -6.49 -3.01
CA ALA A 319 1.32 -7.07 -1.76
C ALA A 319 -0.12 -7.61 -1.95
N PRO A 320 -0.43 -8.82 -1.44
CA PRO A 320 -1.78 -9.35 -1.48
C PRO A 320 -2.76 -8.45 -0.72
N ASP A 321 -4.04 -8.55 -1.08
CA ASP A 321 -5.09 -7.76 -0.44
C ASP A 321 -5.37 -8.21 1.02
N LYS A 322 -6.32 -7.54 1.69
CA LYS A 322 -6.70 -7.89 3.08
C LYS A 322 -7.22 -9.32 3.23
N ASN A 323 -7.68 -9.95 2.15
CA ASN A 323 -8.16 -11.32 2.11
C ASN A 323 -7.08 -12.31 1.63
N LYS A 324 -5.81 -11.87 1.58
CA LYS A 324 -4.64 -12.63 1.08
C LYS A 324 -4.75 -13.06 -0.38
N ARG A 325 -5.63 -12.44 -1.17
CA ARG A 325 -5.74 -12.69 -2.61
C ARG A 325 -4.71 -11.84 -3.33
N SER A 326 -3.91 -12.49 -4.18
CA SER A 326 -3.04 -11.79 -5.13
C SER A 326 -3.89 -11.18 -6.24
N MET A 327 -3.50 -9.98 -6.70
CA MET A 327 -4.14 -9.33 -7.85
C MET A 327 -3.73 -9.94 -9.20
N PHE A 328 -2.59 -10.63 -9.18
CA PHE A 328 -1.91 -11.24 -10.32
C PHE A 328 -1.70 -12.73 -10.08
N ASP A 329 -1.70 -13.52 -11.14
CA ASP A 329 -1.18 -14.89 -11.05
C ASP A 329 0.36 -14.89 -10.86
N ASP A 330 0.92 -16.08 -10.62
CA ASP A 330 2.35 -16.23 -10.33
C ASP A 330 3.25 -15.77 -11.51
N ASP A 331 2.80 -15.93 -12.76
CA ASP A 331 3.59 -15.56 -13.94
C ASP A 331 3.56 -14.05 -14.19
N GLU A 332 2.38 -13.44 -14.06
CA GLU A 332 2.21 -11.99 -14.09
C GLU A 332 3.00 -11.30 -12.97
N PHE A 333 2.97 -11.87 -11.76
CA PHE A 333 3.76 -11.38 -10.62
C PHE A 333 5.26 -11.40 -10.94
N LYS A 334 5.78 -12.52 -11.44
CA LYS A 334 7.20 -12.65 -11.79
C LYS A 334 7.63 -11.65 -12.84
N GLU A 335 6.80 -11.40 -13.85
CA GLU A 335 7.13 -10.41 -14.89
C GLU A 335 7.15 -8.98 -14.36
N LEU A 336 6.14 -8.59 -13.58
CA LEU A 336 6.10 -7.27 -12.93
C LEU A 336 7.28 -7.08 -11.99
N LEU A 337 7.59 -8.11 -11.20
CA LEU A 337 8.74 -8.10 -10.29
C LEU A 337 10.05 -7.93 -11.07
N LYS A 338 10.23 -8.64 -12.18
CA LYS A 338 11.43 -8.53 -13.03
C LYS A 338 11.60 -7.11 -13.57
N VAL A 339 10.52 -6.47 -14.00
CA VAL A 339 10.60 -5.08 -14.50
C VAL A 339 10.86 -4.10 -13.36
N TRP A 340 10.18 -4.25 -12.22
CA TRP A 340 10.42 -3.42 -11.03
C TRP A 340 11.87 -3.51 -10.56
N THR A 341 12.39 -4.73 -10.41
CA THR A 341 13.78 -4.98 -10.00
C THR A 341 14.77 -4.42 -11.01
N THR A 342 14.50 -4.56 -12.32
CA THR A 342 15.33 -3.95 -13.37
C THR A 342 15.38 -2.43 -13.24
N CYS A 343 14.25 -1.77 -12.94
CA CYS A 343 14.22 -0.31 -12.77
C CYS A 343 15.08 0.15 -11.58
N VAL A 344 15.07 -0.63 -10.49
CA VAL A 344 15.90 -0.36 -9.31
C VAL A 344 17.37 -0.71 -9.55
N ALA A 345 17.66 -1.79 -10.28
CA ALA A 345 19.00 -2.36 -10.49
C ALA A 345 20.00 -1.37 -11.11
N HIS A 346 19.54 -0.43 -11.92
CA HIS A 346 20.38 0.56 -12.59
C HIS A 346 20.85 1.69 -11.65
N ARG A 347 20.36 1.72 -10.41
CA ARG A 347 20.61 2.80 -9.44
C ARG A 347 21.09 2.23 -8.09
N PRO A 348 22.41 2.15 -7.86
CA PRO A 348 22.98 1.58 -6.64
C PRO A 348 22.45 2.25 -5.35
N ASP A 349 22.24 3.58 -5.39
CA ASP A 349 21.70 4.36 -4.28
C ASP A 349 20.28 3.94 -3.89
N LEU A 350 19.44 3.61 -4.88
CA LEU A 350 18.08 3.14 -4.64
C LEU A 350 18.09 1.72 -4.07
N ILE A 351 18.94 0.83 -4.60
CA ILE A 351 19.06 -0.56 -4.12
C ILE A 351 19.38 -0.58 -2.63
N VAL A 352 20.38 0.19 -2.19
CA VAL A 352 20.78 0.23 -0.77
C VAL A 352 19.61 0.68 0.11
N LYS A 353 18.86 1.70 -0.31
CA LYS A 353 17.70 2.19 0.44
C LYS A 353 16.54 1.19 0.45
N ILE A 354 16.28 0.51 -0.67
CA ILE A 354 15.26 -0.54 -0.76
C ILE A 354 15.63 -1.75 0.09
N ILE A 355 16.91 -2.15 0.13
CA ILE A 355 17.37 -3.24 1.02
C ILE A 355 17.15 -2.87 2.49
N LYS A 356 17.34 -1.59 2.88
CA LYS A 356 17.01 -1.14 4.25
C LYS A 356 15.52 -1.28 4.58
N GLU A 357 14.65 -1.17 3.58
CA GLU A 357 13.19 -1.33 3.72
C GLU A 357 12.71 -2.77 3.43
N ILE A 358 13.62 -3.71 3.16
CA ILE A 358 13.26 -5.05 2.66
C ILE A 358 12.37 -5.82 3.64
N ASN A 359 12.55 -5.61 4.95
CA ASN A 359 11.73 -6.27 5.97
C ASN A 359 10.25 -5.85 5.84
N VAL A 360 9.98 -4.58 5.50
CA VAL A 360 8.62 -4.08 5.27
C VAL A 360 8.03 -4.71 4.02
N LEU A 361 8.82 -4.78 2.94
CA LEU A 361 8.37 -5.38 1.67
C LEU A 361 8.09 -6.88 1.80
N ILE A 362 8.99 -7.65 2.45
CA ILE A 362 8.81 -9.09 2.70
C ILE A 362 7.57 -9.31 3.59
N SER A 363 7.41 -8.53 4.65
CA SER A 363 6.26 -8.64 5.56
C SER A 363 4.94 -8.35 4.85
N ALA A 364 4.94 -7.41 3.89
CA ALA A 364 3.75 -7.07 3.12
C ALA A 364 3.31 -8.21 2.18
N ILE A 365 4.25 -8.98 1.63
CA ILE A 365 3.94 -10.16 0.80
C ILE A 365 3.42 -11.32 1.66
N GLY A 366 3.97 -11.48 2.87
CA GLY A 366 3.65 -12.59 3.77
C GLY A 366 4.17 -13.94 3.25
N ASP A 367 3.60 -15.05 3.72
CA ASP A 367 4.01 -16.42 3.34
C ASP A 367 3.43 -16.90 1.99
N HIS A 368 3.23 -15.98 1.04
CA HIS A 368 2.75 -16.32 -0.30
C HIS A 368 3.82 -17.04 -1.12
N SER A 369 3.44 -17.85 -2.12
CA SER A 369 4.37 -18.56 -3.04
C SER A 369 5.37 -17.61 -3.70
N CYS A 370 4.92 -16.37 -3.93
CA CYS A 370 5.67 -15.28 -4.51
C CYS A 370 6.76 -14.71 -3.58
N SER A 371 6.71 -14.94 -2.27
CA SER A 371 7.70 -14.41 -1.31
C SER A 371 9.10 -14.97 -1.56
N SER A 372 9.23 -16.27 -1.83
CA SER A 372 10.54 -16.87 -2.11
C SER A 372 11.15 -16.28 -3.38
N HIS A 373 10.36 -16.17 -4.45
CA HIS A 373 10.79 -15.56 -5.71
C HIS A 373 11.22 -14.09 -5.53
N PHE A 374 10.49 -13.32 -4.72
CA PHE A 374 10.88 -11.95 -4.38
C PHE A 374 12.22 -11.91 -3.65
N ILE A 375 12.39 -12.74 -2.63
CA ILE A 375 13.61 -12.80 -1.83
C ILE A 375 14.82 -13.19 -2.70
N GLU A 376 14.69 -14.25 -3.50
CA GLU A 376 15.73 -14.71 -4.43
C GLU A 376 16.16 -13.60 -5.38
N HIS A 377 15.21 -12.90 -6.00
CA HIS A 377 15.50 -11.77 -6.89
C HIS A 377 16.19 -10.61 -6.18
N MET A 378 15.76 -10.26 -4.97
CA MET A 378 16.38 -9.18 -4.21
C MET A 378 17.80 -9.53 -3.75
N VAL A 379 18.04 -10.79 -3.41
CA VAL A 379 19.39 -11.31 -3.15
C VAL A 379 20.21 -11.29 -4.43
N ASP A 380 19.69 -11.72 -5.58
CA ASP A 380 20.36 -11.59 -6.88
C ASP A 380 20.84 -10.17 -7.17
N LEU A 381 19.96 -9.18 -6.97
CA LEU A 381 20.32 -7.78 -7.13
C LEU A 381 21.43 -7.34 -6.19
N CYS A 382 21.56 -7.95 -5.00
CA CYS A 382 22.68 -7.69 -4.10
C CYS A 382 24.01 -8.02 -4.79
N PHE A 383 24.09 -9.19 -5.44
CA PHE A 383 25.31 -9.71 -6.08
C PHE A 383 25.57 -9.18 -7.50
N GLN A 384 24.57 -8.62 -8.19
CA GLN A 384 24.76 -8.01 -9.52
C GLN A 384 25.49 -6.66 -9.49
N GLN A 385 25.60 -6.02 -8.32
CA GLN A 385 26.30 -4.74 -8.20
C GLN A 385 27.79 -4.95 -7.95
N LYS A 386 28.61 -4.03 -8.46
CA LYS A 386 30.08 -4.14 -8.43
C LYS A 386 30.69 -4.22 -7.02
N SER A 387 30.02 -3.70 -5.99
CA SER A 387 30.52 -3.67 -4.60
C SER A 387 29.52 -4.33 -3.65
N ILE A 388 29.58 -5.66 -3.53
CA ILE A 388 28.79 -6.41 -2.52
C ILE A 388 29.15 -5.97 -1.09
N ILE A 389 30.38 -5.52 -0.90
CA ILE A 389 30.98 -5.10 0.36
C ILE A 389 30.24 -3.89 0.94
N GLU A 390 30.13 -2.82 0.15
CA GLU A 390 29.41 -1.60 0.55
C GLU A 390 27.97 -1.91 0.94
N LYS A 391 27.34 -2.89 0.29
CA LYS A 391 25.96 -3.28 0.60
C LYS A 391 25.83 -4.02 1.92
N ILE A 392 26.78 -4.92 2.20
CA ILE A 392 26.83 -5.63 3.48
C ILE A 392 26.91 -4.57 4.58
N GLU A 393 27.92 -3.71 4.50
CA GLU A 393 28.18 -2.66 5.49
C GLU A 393 26.99 -1.69 5.64
N GLN A 394 26.41 -1.22 4.53
CA GLN A 394 25.41 -0.15 4.58
C GLN A 394 23.97 -0.63 4.79
N SER A 395 23.61 -1.86 4.42
CA SER A 395 22.20 -2.26 4.32
C SER A 395 21.86 -3.70 4.73
N VAL A 396 22.63 -4.71 4.33
CA VAL A 396 22.27 -6.12 4.58
C VAL A 396 22.31 -6.45 6.07
N LEU A 397 23.25 -5.86 6.82
CA LEU A 397 23.36 -6.05 8.27
C LEU A 397 22.13 -5.54 9.07
N LEU A 398 21.26 -4.74 8.45
CA LEU A 398 20.02 -4.23 9.04
C LEU A 398 18.80 -5.11 8.72
N VAL A 399 18.97 -6.12 7.86
CA VAL A 399 17.88 -7.03 7.47
C VAL A 399 17.63 -8.03 8.61
N GLN A 400 16.36 -8.26 8.92
CA GLN A 400 15.93 -9.13 10.03
C GLN A 400 15.27 -10.42 9.52
N SER A 401 14.82 -10.45 8.26
CA SER A 401 14.15 -11.62 7.67
C SER A 401 15.08 -12.83 7.57
N PRO A 402 14.83 -13.93 8.30
CA PRO A 402 15.69 -15.13 8.25
C PRO A 402 15.74 -15.77 6.87
N LYS A 403 14.62 -15.78 6.14
CA LYS A 403 14.55 -16.31 4.76
C LYS A 403 15.51 -15.55 3.83
N PHE A 404 15.54 -14.21 3.92
CA PHE A 404 16.45 -13.39 3.12
C PHE A 404 17.91 -13.63 3.50
N LEU A 405 18.21 -13.64 4.80
CA LEU A 405 19.58 -13.85 5.29
C LEU A 405 20.13 -15.23 4.91
N ASN A 406 19.31 -16.27 4.96
CA ASN A 406 19.70 -17.63 4.53
C ASN A 406 19.96 -17.71 3.02
N GLU A 407 19.10 -17.11 2.20
CA GLU A 407 19.30 -17.06 0.75
C GLU A 407 20.55 -16.24 0.39
N PHE A 408 20.77 -15.13 1.08
CA PHE A 408 22.00 -14.34 0.94
C PHE A 408 23.24 -15.15 1.28
N LYS A 409 23.24 -15.88 2.40
CA LYS A 409 24.34 -16.77 2.81
C LYS A 409 24.66 -17.81 1.75
N LEU A 410 23.65 -18.51 1.25
CA LEU A 410 23.81 -19.54 0.22
C LEU A 410 24.49 -18.97 -1.04
N LYS A 411 24.03 -17.80 -1.46
CA LYS A 411 24.54 -17.12 -2.65
C LYS A 411 25.94 -16.52 -2.42
N TYR A 412 26.20 -16.00 -1.22
CA TYR A 412 27.52 -15.54 -0.81
C TYR A 412 28.55 -16.68 -0.83
N LYS A 413 28.21 -17.83 -0.25
CA LYS A 413 29.07 -19.03 -0.30
C LYS A 413 29.37 -19.43 -1.73
N THR A 414 28.36 -19.47 -2.58
CA THR A 414 28.48 -19.99 -3.95
C THR A 414 29.20 -19.02 -4.89
N ASN A 415 28.91 -17.72 -4.80
CA ASN A 415 29.41 -16.73 -5.78
C ASN A 415 30.65 -15.99 -5.32
N VAL A 416 30.86 -15.87 -3.99
CA VAL A 416 31.99 -15.13 -3.42
C VAL A 416 33.00 -16.09 -2.82
N LEU A 417 32.62 -16.88 -1.80
CA LEU A 417 33.61 -17.70 -1.08
C LEU A 417 34.27 -18.76 -1.97
N LYS A 418 33.50 -19.45 -2.82
CA LYS A 418 34.07 -20.42 -3.78
C LYS A 418 35.10 -19.80 -4.74
N ALA A 419 34.91 -18.54 -5.14
CA ALA A 419 35.85 -17.85 -6.03
C ALA A 419 37.20 -17.54 -5.34
N TYR A 420 37.21 -17.48 -4.01
CA TYR A 420 38.39 -17.17 -3.20
C TYR A 420 38.88 -18.36 -2.36
N GLN A 421 38.30 -19.56 -2.51
CA GLN A 421 38.53 -20.73 -1.64
C GLN A 421 40.02 -20.97 -1.32
N ASN A 422 40.90 -20.82 -2.31
CA ASN A 422 42.33 -21.10 -2.16
C ASN A 422 43.14 -19.93 -1.56
N SER A 423 42.56 -18.73 -1.48
CA SER A 423 43.23 -17.52 -1.00
C SER A 423 42.55 -16.90 0.23
N LEU A 424 41.54 -17.57 0.82
CA LEU A 424 40.85 -17.09 2.02
C LEU A 424 41.80 -16.84 3.21
N LYS A 425 42.88 -17.61 3.32
CA LYS A 425 43.94 -17.44 4.34
C LYS A 425 44.78 -16.17 4.15
N GLU A 426 44.83 -15.61 2.94
CA GLU A 426 45.68 -14.47 2.60
C GLU A 426 45.07 -13.14 3.08
N LEU A 427 45.14 -12.89 4.40
CA LEU A 427 44.59 -11.68 5.01
C LEU A 427 45.32 -10.39 4.62
N THR A 428 46.44 -10.48 3.92
CA THR A 428 47.16 -9.33 3.34
C THR A 428 46.51 -8.81 2.06
N ASN A 429 45.64 -9.58 1.41
CA ASN A 429 44.89 -9.17 0.24
C ASN A 429 43.65 -8.33 0.63
N GLN A 430 43.54 -7.10 0.14
CA GLN A 430 42.42 -6.20 0.50
C GLN A 430 41.07 -6.60 -0.11
N ILE A 431 41.07 -7.36 -1.21
CA ILE A 431 39.84 -7.86 -1.83
C ILE A 431 39.41 -9.23 -1.29
N ASN A 432 40.17 -9.80 -0.34
CA ASN A 432 39.83 -11.07 0.29
C ASN A 432 38.50 -10.93 1.09
N PRO A 433 37.48 -11.75 0.80
CA PRO A 433 36.17 -11.63 1.41
C PRO A 433 36.19 -11.84 2.93
N LEU A 434 37.01 -12.75 3.45
CA LEU A 434 37.15 -12.95 4.90
C LEU A 434 37.77 -11.71 5.57
N ARG A 435 38.82 -11.13 4.99
CA ARG A 435 39.43 -9.89 5.49
C ARG A 435 38.41 -8.75 5.53
N ILE A 436 37.61 -8.62 4.49
CA ILE A 436 36.58 -7.58 4.41
C ILE A 436 35.55 -7.76 5.52
N LEU A 437 35.04 -8.98 5.73
CA LEU A 437 34.07 -9.25 6.81
C LEU A 437 34.66 -8.92 8.19
N ILE A 438 35.93 -9.26 8.42
CA ILE A 438 36.65 -8.91 9.65
C ILE A 438 36.74 -7.39 9.83
N ARG A 439 37.07 -6.65 8.76
CA ARG A 439 37.12 -5.18 8.82
C ARG A 439 35.76 -4.60 9.23
N ILE A 440 34.68 -5.07 8.61
CA ILE A 440 33.33 -4.63 8.93
C ILE A 440 32.97 -4.97 10.39
N ASP A 441 33.36 -6.15 10.89
CA ASP A 441 33.09 -6.57 12.28
C ASP A 441 33.78 -5.66 13.29
N VAL A 442 35.00 -5.20 12.99
CA VAL A 442 35.73 -4.23 13.82
C VAL A 442 35.08 -2.85 13.76
N GLU A 443 34.66 -2.40 12.59
CA GLU A 443 34.07 -1.07 12.38
C GLU A 443 32.67 -0.95 13.01
N THR A 444 31.88 -2.02 13.03
CA THR A 444 30.47 -1.97 13.39
C THR A 444 30.18 -1.81 14.88
N LYS A 445 31.17 -1.88 15.78
CA LYS A 445 31.10 -1.74 17.28
C LYS A 445 30.08 -2.64 18.02
N TYR A 446 29.01 -3.07 17.38
CA TYR A 446 27.95 -3.93 17.88
C TYR A 446 28.15 -5.34 17.34
N GLN A 447 27.94 -6.35 18.19
CA GLN A 447 28.05 -7.74 17.80
C GLN A 447 26.89 -8.11 16.85
N ASN A 448 27.15 -8.12 15.53
CA ASN A 448 26.16 -8.54 14.55
C ASN A 448 26.24 -10.06 14.33
N ALA A 449 25.18 -10.78 14.73
CA ALA A 449 25.14 -12.25 14.62
C ALA A 449 25.29 -12.74 13.18
N PHE A 450 24.61 -12.08 12.23
CA PHE A 450 24.67 -12.45 10.82
C PHE A 450 26.08 -12.27 10.22
N LEU A 451 26.78 -11.19 10.59
CA LEU A 451 28.16 -10.98 10.17
C LEU A 451 29.09 -12.10 10.68
N ARG A 452 28.90 -12.53 11.94
CA ARG A 452 29.66 -13.65 12.51
C ARG A 452 29.36 -14.96 11.81
N GLU A 453 28.11 -15.22 11.43
CA GLU A 453 27.76 -16.39 10.61
C GLU A 453 28.47 -16.36 9.24
N LEU A 454 28.60 -15.20 8.61
CA LEU A 454 29.34 -15.06 7.34
C LEU A 454 30.86 -15.32 7.53
N ILE A 455 31.43 -14.86 8.65
CA ILE A 455 32.84 -15.12 8.99
C ILE A 455 33.06 -16.61 9.26
N GLU A 456 32.18 -17.22 10.06
CA GLU A 456 32.23 -18.66 10.35
C GLU A 456 32.12 -19.48 9.06
N MET A 457 31.17 -19.15 8.18
CA MET A 457 31.01 -19.77 6.87
C MET A 457 32.25 -19.62 5.98
N ALA A 458 32.91 -18.47 6.01
CA ALA A 458 34.17 -18.27 5.30
C ALA A 458 35.31 -19.13 5.87
N CYS A 459 35.24 -19.51 7.14
CA CYS A 459 36.24 -20.35 7.80
C CYS A 459 35.99 -21.85 7.62
N GLU A 460 34.75 -22.28 7.37
CA GLU A 460 34.39 -23.71 7.18
C GLU A 460 35.25 -24.40 6.11
N ASP A 461 35.57 -23.69 5.02
CA ASP A 461 36.31 -24.24 3.89
C ASP A 461 37.84 -24.10 4.03
N ILE A 462 38.32 -23.47 5.12
CA ILE A 462 39.74 -23.27 5.38
C ILE A 462 40.30 -24.49 6.11
N LYS A 463 41.18 -25.23 5.44
CA LYS A 463 41.91 -26.34 6.04
C LYS A 463 43.21 -25.85 6.65
N ILE A 464 43.42 -26.10 7.94
CA ILE A 464 44.73 -25.93 8.61
C ILE A 464 45.13 -27.31 9.12
N ASP A 465 46.32 -27.77 8.76
CA ASP A 465 46.88 -29.01 9.29
C ASP A 465 47.78 -28.77 10.50
N ASP A 466 48.11 -29.86 11.21
CA ASP A 466 48.87 -29.78 12.46
C ASP A 466 50.30 -29.26 12.23
N GLU A 467 50.87 -29.51 11.05
CA GLU A 467 52.20 -29.03 10.66
C GLU A 467 52.18 -27.50 10.46
N GLU A 468 51.17 -26.96 9.76
CA GLU A 468 50.94 -25.53 9.59
C GLU A 468 50.76 -24.83 10.94
N ILE A 469 49.99 -25.42 11.88
CA ILE A 469 49.80 -24.86 13.22
C ILE A 469 51.13 -24.71 13.95
N LEU A 470 51.92 -25.78 14.01
CA LEU A 470 53.22 -25.76 14.68
C LEU A 470 54.20 -24.85 13.94
N GLN A 471 54.15 -24.82 12.62
CA GLN A 471 55.00 -23.96 11.82
C GLN A 471 54.73 -22.48 12.11
N ASP A 472 53.45 -22.07 12.12
CA ASP A 472 53.02 -20.68 12.28
C ASP A 472 53.08 -20.16 13.71
N LEU A 473 53.01 -21.05 14.71
CA LEU A 473 52.89 -20.66 16.11
C LEU A 473 54.10 -21.05 16.96
N PHE A 474 54.93 -21.98 16.48
CA PHE A 474 56.12 -22.44 17.18
C PHE A 474 57.38 -22.39 16.32
N TYR A 475 57.50 -23.03 15.16
CA TYR A 475 58.78 -23.05 14.46
C TYR A 475 59.18 -21.68 13.85
N LYS A 476 58.21 -20.93 13.32
CA LYS A 476 58.39 -19.58 12.76
C LYS A 476 57.24 -18.66 13.19
N PRO A 477 57.15 -18.32 14.49
CA PRO A 477 56.00 -17.62 15.02
C PRO A 477 55.94 -16.18 14.50
N ASP A 478 54.88 -15.84 13.78
CA ASP A 478 54.67 -14.50 13.25
C ASP A 478 53.23 -14.05 13.50
N SER A 479 53.09 -12.83 14.01
CA SER A 479 51.82 -12.16 14.27
C SER A 479 50.94 -11.98 13.02
N GLN A 480 51.54 -12.05 11.83
CA GLN A 480 50.85 -11.86 10.55
C GLN A 480 50.30 -13.16 9.95
N THR A 481 50.63 -14.33 10.52
CA THR A 481 50.11 -15.61 10.01
C THR A 481 48.61 -15.70 10.24
N PHE A 482 47.92 -16.43 9.36
CA PHE A 482 46.49 -16.68 9.49
C PHE A 482 46.18 -17.36 10.83
N THR A 483 46.97 -18.37 11.20
CA THR A 483 46.81 -19.14 12.43
C THR A 483 46.93 -18.26 13.68
N CYS A 484 47.92 -17.37 13.74
CA CYS A 484 48.05 -16.41 14.84
C CYS A 484 46.87 -15.41 14.86
N PHE A 485 46.42 -14.96 13.69
CA PHE A 485 45.28 -14.05 13.58
C PHE A 485 43.98 -14.67 14.11
N VAL A 486 43.71 -15.93 13.76
CA VAL A 486 42.55 -16.70 14.24
C VAL A 486 42.55 -16.83 15.77
N LEU A 487 43.71 -17.05 16.39
CA LEU A 487 43.80 -17.23 17.83
C LEU A 487 43.43 -15.97 18.63
N PHE A 488 43.86 -14.80 18.14
CA PHE A 488 43.85 -13.57 18.93
C PHE A 488 42.87 -12.50 18.45
N HIS A 489 42.39 -12.55 17.21
CA HIS A 489 41.49 -11.54 16.70
C HIS A 489 40.05 -11.78 17.20
N SER A 490 39.37 -10.72 17.64
CA SER A 490 38.06 -10.81 18.31
C SER A 490 36.97 -11.45 17.45
N SER A 491 37.02 -11.26 16.13
CA SER A 491 36.06 -11.81 15.17
C SER A 491 36.06 -13.34 15.11
N PHE A 492 37.13 -14.00 15.55
CA PHE A 492 37.24 -15.47 15.53
C PHE A 492 36.90 -16.13 16.87
N ARG A 493 36.50 -15.34 17.88
CA ARG A 493 36.34 -15.82 19.26
C ARG A 493 35.47 -17.07 19.38
N THR A 494 34.43 -17.19 18.54
CA THR A 494 33.44 -18.26 18.55
C THR A 494 33.57 -19.24 17.38
N VAL A 495 34.56 -19.07 16.49
CA VAL A 495 34.68 -19.88 15.28
C VAL A 495 35.37 -21.21 15.60
N HIS A 496 34.85 -22.32 15.08
CA HIS A 496 35.36 -23.67 15.36
C HIS A 496 36.86 -23.84 15.09
N ILE A 497 37.40 -23.22 14.04
CA ILE A 497 38.82 -23.30 13.68
C ILE A 497 39.75 -22.76 14.79
N ARG A 498 39.29 -21.79 15.59
CA ARG A 498 40.04 -21.29 16.74
C ARG A 498 40.14 -22.34 17.83
N GLN A 499 39.04 -23.02 18.12
CA GLN A 499 39.02 -24.11 19.11
C GLN A 499 39.89 -25.28 18.65
N TYR A 500 39.82 -25.64 17.36
CA TYR A 500 40.69 -26.66 16.77
C TYR A 500 42.18 -26.36 17.00
N ILE A 501 42.63 -25.12 16.72
CA ILE A 501 44.03 -24.72 16.95
C ILE A 501 44.40 -24.83 18.44
N ILE A 502 43.52 -24.37 19.35
CA ILE A 502 43.75 -24.46 20.79
C ILE A 502 43.89 -25.91 21.24
N ASP A 503 43.00 -26.80 20.81
CA ASP A 503 43.02 -28.22 21.17
C ASP A 503 44.31 -28.92 20.68
N ARG A 504 44.78 -28.56 19.49
CA ARG A 504 46.07 -29.07 18.95
C ARG A 504 47.26 -28.58 19.76
N LEU A 505 47.30 -27.31 20.12
CA LEU A 505 48.37 -26.77 20.96
C LEU A 505 48.35 -27.34 22.38
N LEU A 506 47.17 -27.58 22.95
CA LEU A 506 47.02 -28.28 24.23
C LEU A 506 47.59 -29.70 24.13
N THR A 507 47.24 -30.44 23.08
CA THR A 507 47.77 -31.79 22.83
C THR A 507 49.29 -31.77 22.71
N GLN A 508 49.86 -30.79 21.99
CA GLN A 508 51.30 -30.63 21.87
C GLN A 508 51.95 -30.32 23.23
N SER A 509 51.34 -29.44 24.03
CA SER A 509 51.88 -29.09 25.35
C SER A 509 51.95 -30.31 26.28
N ILE A 510 50.91 -31.15 26.28
CA ILE A 510 50.87 -32.41 27.05
C ILE A 510 51.96 -33.36 26.54
N SER A 511 52.10 -33.51 25.22
CA SER A 511 53.15 -34.35 24.64
C SER A 511 54.55 -33.91 25.07
N TRP A 512 54.80 -32.60 25.16
CA TRP A 512 56.08 -32.10 25.62
C TRP A 512 56.31 -32.31 27.12
N GLU A 513 55.27 -32.20 27.96
CA GLU A 513 55.38 -32.50 29.39
C GLU A 513 55.68 -34.00 29.63
N ASP A 514 55.02 -34.88 28.87
CA ASP A 514 55.11 -36.33 29.07
C ASP A 514 56.38 -36.95 28.47
N ILE A 515 56.75 -36.54 27.25
CA ILE A 515 57.79 -37.19 26.44
C ILE A 515 59.05 -36.31 26.32
N GLY A 516 58.93 -35.01 26.58
CA GLY A 516 59.98 -34.01 26.35
C GLY A 516 59.92 -33.42 24.94
N MET A 517 60.67 -32.34 24.74
CA MET A 517 60.78 -31.65 23.44
C MET A 517 61.83 -32.31 22.55
N ARG A 518 61.62 -32.28 21.23
CA ARG A 518 62.62 -32.73 20.27
C ARG A 518 63.76 -31.73 20.15
N TRP A 519 64.91 -32.20 19.66
CA TRP A 519 66.10 -31.37 19.51
C TRP A 519 65.89 -30.18 18.56
N ASP A 520 65.21 -30.40 17.43
CA ASP A 520 64.86 -29.36 16.47
C ASP A 520 63.96 -28.28 17.08
N GLU A 521 63.05 -28.66 17.99
CA GLU A 521 62.15 -27.75 18.69
C GLU A 521 62.90 -26.86 19.69
N LEU A 522 63.83 -27.44 20.46
CA LEU A 522 64.72 -26.67 21.35
C LEU A 522 65.60 -25.71 20.57
N LEU A 523 66.10 -26.14 19.41
CA LEU A 523 66.96 -25.35 18.56
C LEU A 523 66.20 -24.19 17.90
N ALA A 524 64.94 -24.42 17.50
CA ALA A 524 64.05 -23.37 17.00
C ALA A 524 63.85 -22.27 18.05
N TRP A 525 63.48 -22.63 19.29
CA TRP A 525 63.25 -21.66 20.36
C TRP A 525 64.47 -20.79 20.69
N ARG A 526 65.64 -21.41 20.74
CA ARG A 526 66.92 -20.71 20.99
C ARG A 526 67.23 -19.67 19.93
N ASN A 527 66.87 -19.96 18.69
CA ASN A 527 67.18 -19.13 17.54
C ASN A 527 66.08 -18.10 17.21
N TYR A 528 65.03 -17.99 18.04
CA TYR A 528 64.01 -16.97 17.84
C TYR A 528 64.59 -15.55 17.89
N THR A 529 64.09 -14.73 16.98
CA THR A 529 64.18 -13.27 17.10
C THR A 529 63.34 -12.76 18.27
N ASN A 530 63.59 -11.52 18.71
CA ASN A 530 62.79 -10.89 19.77
C ASN A 530 61.29 -10.84 19.40
N GLN A 531 60.94 -10.58 18.15
CA GLN A 531 59.56 -10.53 17.68
C GLN A 531 58.90 -11.91 17.74
N GLN A 532 59.59 -12.94 17.26
CA GLN A 532 59.14 -14.33 17.34
C GLN A 532 58.90 -14.76 18.78
N ARG A 533 59.80 -14.41 19.70
CA ARG A 533 59.67 -14.73 21.12
C ARG A 533 58.44 -14.07 21.76
N VAL A 534 58.12 -12.83 21.39
CA VAL A 534 56.89 -12.16 21.87
C VAL A 534 55.63 -12.88 21.41
N VAL A 535 55.58 -13.30 20.13
CA VAL A 535 54.43 -14.03 19.57
C VAL A 535 54.29 -15.40 20.24
N ALA A 536 55.38 -16.18 20.31
CA ALA A 536 55.38 -17.48 20.96
C ALA A 536 54.95 -17.39 22.43
N ASN A 537 55.52 -16.47 23.21
CA ASN A 537 55.12 -16.29 24.61
C ASN A 537 53.64 -15.95 24.75
N LYS A 538 53.08 -15.15 23.84
CA LYS A 538 51.65 -14.83 23.84
C LYS A 538 50.78 -16.05 23.55
N VAL A 539 51.19 -16.91 22.61
CA VAL A 539 50.51 -18.19 22.30
C VAL A 539 50.52 -19.10 23.53
N TRP A 540 51.67 -19.33 24.13
CA TRP A 540 51.77 -20.28 25.24
C TRP A 540 51.18 -19.74 26.54
N ALA A 541 51.16 -18.42 26.75
CA ALA A 541 50.37 -17.81 27.81
C ALA A 541 48.87 -18.09 27.67
N LEU A 542 48.33 -18.00 26.44
CA LEU A 542 46.93 -18.36 26.16
C LEU A 542 46.67 -19.85 26.47
N ILE A 543 47.59 -20.75 26.07
CA ILE A 543 47.44 -22.18 26.34
C ILE A 543 47.52 -22.50 27.84
N SER A 544 48.40 -21.82 28.58
CA SER A 544 48.45 -21.93 30.04
C SER A 544 47.15 -21.45 30.69
N GLU A 545 46.57 -20.34 30.21
CA GLU A 545 45.28 -19.83 30.69
C GLU A 545 44.15 -20.83 30.44
N VAL A 546 44.05 -21.38 29.22
CA VAL A 546 43.00 -22.33 28.85
C VAL A 546 43.12 -23.65 29.60
N SER A 547 44.34 -24.18 29.76
CA SER A 547 44.57 -25.47 30.44
C SER A 547 44.32 -25.43 31.95
N SER A 548 44.14 -24.24 32.55
CA SER A 548 44.09 -24.04 34.01
C SER A 548 45.30 -24.63 34.76
N LYS A 549 46.38 -24.94 34.04
CA LYS A 549 47.67 -25.37 34.55
C LYS A 549 48.68 -24.27 34.28
N GLN A 550 49.57 -24.02 35.22
CA GLN A 550 50.69 -23.12 35.03
C GLN A 550 51.73 -23.80 34.14
N PHE A 551 51.50 -23.76 32.83
CA PHE A 551 52.41 -24.27 31.80
C PHE A 551 53.49 -23.22 31.54
N GLU A 552 54.67 -23.44 32.09
CA GLU A 552 55.82 -22.55 31.92
C GLU A 552 56.75 -23.10 30.84
N ILE A 553 56.53 -22.68 29.60
CA ILE A 553 57.31 -23.16 28.45
C ILE A 553 58.83 -22.93 28.63
N ASP A 554 59.23 -21.80 29.23
CA ASP A 554 60.64 -21.52 29.52
C ASP A 554 61.24 -22.53 30.51
N LYS A 555 60.48 -22.98 31.51
CA LYS A 555 60.93 -23.99 32.48
C LYS A 555 61.11 -25.35 31.81
N LEU A 556 60.16 -25.75 30.97
CA LEU A 556 60.24 -26.96 30.17
C LEU A 556 61.48 -26.94 29.27
N ILE A 557 61.70 -25.84 28.54
CA ILE A 557 62.83 -25.68 27.63
C ILE A 557 64.17 -25.73 28.36
N ASN A 558 64.27 -25.08 29.53
CA ASN A 558 65.48 -25.15 30.35
C ASN A 558 65.75 -26.58 30.83
N THR A 559 64.71 -27.27 31.30
CA THR A 559 64.82 -28.66 31.79
C THR A 559 65.27 -29.62 30.67
N GLU A 560 64.65 -29.53 29.50
CA GLU A 560 65.00 -30.37 28.35
C GLU A 560 66.37 -30.03 27.77
N ASN A 561 66.75 -28.76 27.82
CA ASN A 561 68.10 -28.37 27.46
C ASN A 561 69.16 -28.97 28.40
N ASP A 562 68.94 -28.95 29.71
CA ASP A 562 69.87 -29.54 30.68
C ASP A 562 70.04 -31.05 30.45
N LYS A 563 68.91 -31.77 30.25
CA LYS A 563 68.92 -33.19 29.86
C LYS A 563 69.71 -33.43 28.57
N MET A 564 69.59 -32.54 27.58
CA MET A 564 70.31 -32.66 26.32
C MET A 564 71.81 -32.41 26.49
N GLN A 565 72.21 -31.41 27.29
CA GLN A 565 73.62 -31.17 27.61
C GLN A 565 74.24 -32.38 28.33
N GLU A 566 73.48 -33.05 29.21
CA GLU A 566 73.93 -34.28 29.85
C GLU A 566 74.11 -35.44 28.84
N LYS A 567 73.17 -35.63 27.91
CA LYS A 567 73.31 -36.61 26.83
C LYS A 567 74.53 -36.33 25.95
N LEU A 568 74.77 -35.06 25.61
CA LEU A 568 75.95 -34.67 24.83
C LEU A 568 77.25 -34.97 25.58
N LYS A 569 77.32 -34.68 26.88
CA LYS A 569 78.46 -35.06 27.71
C LYS A 569 78.70 -36.57 27.71
N ILE A 570 77.65 -37.38 27.81
CA ILE A 570 77.78 -38.84 27.72
C ILE A 570 78.35 -39.25 26.36
N ILE A 571 77.84 -38.68 25.25
CA ILE A 571 78.32 -38.96 23.89
C ILE A 571 79.80 -38.57 23.74
N GLU A 572 80.23 -37.44 24.29
CA GLU A 572 81.63 -37.00 24.26
C GLU A 572 82.56 -37.94 25.05
N ILE A 573 82.05 -38.60 26.08
CA ILE A 573 82.81 -39.54 26.92
C ILE A 573 82.89 -40.94 26.27
N ILE A 574 81.91 -41.35 25.46
CA ILE A 574 81.85 -42.67 24.82
C ILE A 574 83.15 -43.05 24.08
N PRO A 575 83.75 -42.20 23.22
CA PRO A 575 85.01 -42.53 22.55
C PRO A 575 86.12 -42.88 23.54
N SER A 576 86.29 -42.10 24.60
CA SER A 576 87.31 -42.37 25.63
C SER A 576 87.06 -43.67 26.39
N CYS A 577 85.79 -43.98 26.69
CA CYS A 577 85.41 -45.24 27.32
C CYS A 577 85.64 -46.44 26.38
N LEU A 578 85.32 -46.30 25.09
CA LEU A 578 85.57 -47.32 24.08
C LEU A 578 87.06 -47.55 23.87
N ASP A 579 87.89 -46.50 23.87
CA ASP A 579 89.35 -46.63 23.77
C ASP A 579 89.92 -47.39 24.97
N ILE A 580 89.46 -47.07 26.19
CA ILE A 580 89.85 -47.80 27.42
C ILE A 580 89.38 -49.25 27.38
N TYR A 581 88.16 -49.51 26.90
CA TYR A 581 87.62 -50.88 26.82
C TYR A 581 88.34 -51.71 25.75
N CYS A 582 88.54 -51.17 24.55
CA CYS A 582 89.21 -51.83 23.44
C CYS A 582 90.71 -52.07 23.71
N SER A 583 91.38 -51.17 24.44
CA SER A 583 92.78 -51.38 24.85
C SER A 583 92.94 -52.46 25.93
N ASN A 584 91.88 -52.75 26.69
CA ASN A 584 91.83 -53.81 27.70
C ASN A 584 91.15 -55.11 27.23
N ALA A 585 90.63 -55.15 26.01
CA ALA A 585 90.03 -56.35 25.45
C ALA A 585 91.13 -57.38 25.11
N PRO A 586 91.01 -58.65 25.56
CA PRO A 586 92.00 -59.67 25.23
C PRO A 586 92.02 -59.87 23.71
N ARG A 587 93.20 -59.69 23.11
CA ARG A 587 93.42 -59.96 21.69
C ARG A 587 93.06 -61.43 21.43
N ALA A 588 92.03 -61.65 20.61
CA ALA A 588 91.72 -62.95 20.04
C ALA A 588 92.80 -63.36 19.02
#